data_AF-A0A4R7RJD4-F1
#
_entry.id   AF-A0A4R7RJD4-F1
#
_cell.length_a   1.000
_cell.length_b   1.000
_cell.length_c   1.000
_cell.angle_alpha   90.00
_cell.angle_beta   90.00
_cell.angle_gamma   90.00
#
_symmetry.space_group_name_H-M   'P 1'
#
loop_
_entity.id
_entity.type
_entity.pdbx_description
1 polymer ?
#
loop_
_entity_poly.entity_id
_entity_poly.type
_entity_poly.pdbx_seq_one_letter_code
_entity_poly.pdbx_strand_id
1 'polypeptide(L)'
;MRTWDEAKQIFRENIGKVHPLMAETFDILDKVSIRMESAELMEGNWASYQPPKIKSHYQWSDFFENGRIIIRIDKNVMKSDQAILGIIAHELYELNAIRNKIGTNSIPAAALQRFINDVHSAAIDLQNRAVQQL
;
A
#
# COMPACT_ATOMS: atom_id res chain seq x y z
N MET A 1 -10.42 14.02 -10.95
CA MET A 1 -9.49 13.36 -9.99
C MET A 1 -10.35 12.84 -8.87
N ARG A 2 -10.21 11.55 -8.53
CA ARG A 2 -10.98 10.92 -7.46
C ARG A 2 -10.49 11.41 -6.10
N THR A 3 -11.40 11.49 -5.14
CA THR A 3 -11.08 11.63 -3.72
C THR A 3 -10.58 10.30 -3.14
N TRP A 4 -10.00 10.33 -1.94
CA TRP A 4 -9.60 9.11 -1.26
C TRP A 4 -10.79 8.18 -0.94
N ASP A 5 -11.94 8.75 -0.58
CA ASP A 5 -13.13 7.96 -0.28
C ASP A 5 -13.67 7.24 -1.53
N GLU A 6 -13.69 7.92 -2.68
CA GLU A 6 -14.03 7.28 -3.94
C GLU A 6 -13.03 6.19 -4.33
N ALA A 7 -11.73 6.40 -4.11
CA ALA A 7 -10.70 5.41 -4.38
C ALA A 7 -10.85 4.16 -3.50
N LYS A 8 -11.17 4.33 -2.20
CA LYS A 8 -11.50 3.21 -1.31
C LYS A 8 -12.71 2.44 -1.81
N GLN A 9 -13.75 3.14 -2.29
CA GLN A 9 -14.95 2.50 -2.80
C GLN A 9 -14.65 1.65 -4.05
N ILE A 10 -13.92 2.22 -5.01
CA ILE A 10 -13.46 1.50 -6.21
C ILE A 10 -12.70 0.22 -5.82
N PHE A 11 -11.78 0.34 -4.86
CA PHE A 11 -11.00 -0.80 -4.37
C PHE A 11 -11.89 -1.88 -3.77
N ARG A 12 -12.79 -1.52 -2.85
CA ARG A 12 -13.69 -2.46 -2.15
C ARG A 12 -14.61 -3.21 -3.11
N GLU A 13 -15.12 -2.54 -4.13
CA GLU A 13 -16.06 -3.13 -5.09
C GLU A 13 -15.40 -4.11 -6.07
N ASN A 14 -14.10 -3.94 -6.35
CA ASN A 14 -13.43 -4.63 -7.44
C ASN A 14 -12.33 -5.60 -7.01
N ILE A 15 -11.65 -5.37 -5.89
CA ILE A 15 -10.46 -6.16 -5.53
C ILE A 15 -10.79 -7.64 -5.31
N GLY A 16 -12.00 -7.98 -4.84
CA GLY A 16 -12.43 -9.37 -4.66
C GLY A 16 -12.48 -10.17 -5.97
N LYS A 17 -12.66 -9.49 -7.11
CA LYS A 17 -12.60 -10.10 -8.46
C LYS A 17 -11.15 -10.37 -8.90
N VAL A 18 -10.21 -9.56 -8.41
CA VAL A 18 -8.77 -9.67 -8.72
C VAL A 18 -8.12 -10.75 -7.85
N HIS A 19 -8.34 -10.70 -6.53
CA HIS A 19 -7.72 -11.59 -5.57
C HIS A 19 -8.59 -11.74 -4.31
N PRO A 20 -9.29 -12.88 -4.12
CA PRO A 20 -10.28 -13.06 -3.06
C PRO A 20 -9.77 -12.78 -1.64
N LEU A 21 -8.50 -13.10 -1.35
CA LEU A 21 -7.91 -12.90 -0.02
C LEU A 21 -7.57 -11.44 0.31
N MET A 22 -7.70 -10.51 -0.65
CA MET A 22 -7.45 -9.09 -0.38
C MET A 22 -8.54 -8.44 0.47
N ALA A 23 -9.68 -9.10 0.69
CA ALA A 23 -10.68 -8.63 1.64
C ALA A 23 -10.12 -8.49 3.07
N GLU A 24 -9.11 -9.29 3.43
CA GLU A 24 -8.41 -9.22 4.72
C GLU A 24 -7.61 -7.94 4.93
N THR A 25 -7.36 -7.16 3.86
CA THR A 25 -6.62 -5.90 3.93
C THR A 25 -7.54 -4.69 4.12
N PHE A 26 -8.87 -4.89 4.20
CA PHE A 26 -9.82 -3.79 4.37
C PHE A 26 -9.65 -3.04 5.68
N ASP A 27 -9.23 -3.71 6.76
CA ASP A 27 -8.95 -3.02 8.03
C ASP A 27 -7.68 -2.15 7.94
N ILE A 28 -6.71 -2.52 7.08
CA ILE A 28 -5.54 -1.69 6.76
C ILE A 28 -5.99 -0.50 5.92
N LEU A 29 -6.81 -0.74 4.88
CA LEU A 29 -7.34 0.32 4.00
C LEU A 29 -8.04 1.43 4.81
N ASP A 30 -8.81 1.08 5.84
CA ASP A 30 -9.51 2.06 6.69
C ASP A 30 -8.58 2.87 7.59
N LYS A 31 -7.36 2.38 7.83
CA LYS A 31 -6.29 3.05 8.60
C LYS A 31 -5.36 3.87 7.71
N VAL A 32 -5.47 3.76 6.38
CA VAL A 32 -4.65 4.51 5.43
C VAL A 32 -5.17 5.94 5.26
N SER A 33 -4.25 6.88 5.25
CA SER A 33 -4.43 8.23 4.73
C SER A 33 -3.46 8.44 3.57
N ILE A 34 -3.94 9.04 2.48
CA ILE A 34 -3.08 9.35 1.33
C ILE A 34 -2.53 10.77 1.42
N ARG A 35 -1.29 10.97 0.98
CA ARG A 35 -0.70 12.28 0.68
C ARG A 35 -0.42 12.32 -0.82
N MET A 36 -1.17 13.16 -1.53
CA MET A 36 -0.98 13.32 -2.97
C MET A 36 0.23 14.21 -3.23
N GLU A 37 1.15 13.72 -4.06
CA GLU A 37 2.41 14.36 -4.42
C GLU A 37 2.49 14.50 -5.95
N SER A 38 3.42 15.33 -6.43
CA SER A 38 3.71 15.38 -7.87
C SER A 38 4.68 14.26 -8.26
N ALA A 39 4.68 13.85 -9.53
CA ALA A 39 5.57 12.81 -10.05
C ALA A 39 7.05 13.13 -9.79
N GLU A 40 7.43 14.42 -9.86
CA GLU A 40 8.78 14.89 -9.58
C GLU A 40 9.20 14.61 -8.12
N LEU A 41 8.29 14.82 -7.16
CA LEU A 41 8.54 14.57 -5.74
C LEU A 41 8.47 13.08 -5.36
N MET A 42 7.96 12.25 -6.25
CA MET A 42 7.89 10.81 -6.08
C MET A 42 9.08 10.08 -6.72
N GLU A 43 9.97 10.79 -7.43
CA GLU A 43 11.19 10.26 -8.03
C GLU A 43 10.96 9.02 -8.90
N GLY A 44 9.84 9.02 -9.66
CA GLY A 44 9.45 7.92 -10.54
C GLY A 44 8.60 6.82 -9.89
N ASN A 45 8.37 6.88 -8.57
CA ASN A 45 7.45 5.96 -7.90
C ASN A 45 5.99 6.43 -8.05
N TRP A 46 5.04 5.49 -8.14
CA TRP A 46 3.61 5.83 -8.17
C TRP A 46 3.01 5.90 -6.77
N ALA A 47 3.51 5.11 -5.83
CA ALA A 47 3.18 5.19 -4.42
C ALA A 47 4.36 4.78 -3.55
N SER A 48 4.29 5.14 -2.27
CA SER A 48 5.19 4.63 -1.23
C SER A 48 4.54 4.79 0.14
N TYR A 49 4.62 3.75 0.97
CA TYR A 49 4.54 3.90 2.43
C TYR A 49 5.94 3.97 3.01
N GLN A 50 6.13 4.75 4.07
CA GLN A 50 7.35 4.71 4.88
C GLN A 50 6.99 4.87 6.35
N PRO A 51 7.67 4.15 7.26
CA PRO A 51 7.64 4.49 8.68
C PRO A 51 8.06 5.96 8.86
N PRO A 52 7.41 6.73 9.76
CA PRO A 52 7.68 8.16 9.92
C PRO A 52 9.05 8.45 10.55
N LYS A 53 9.74 7.42 11.07
CA LYS A 53 11.07 7.54 11.70
C LYS A 53 11.97 6.40 11.25
N ILE A 54 13.20 6.74 10.88
CA ILE A 54 14.26 5.75 10.62
C ILE A 54 14.65 5.10 11.94
N LYS A 55 14.57 3.76 11.99
CA LYS A 55 14.94 2.95 13.16
C LYS A 55 15.82 1.77 12.76
N SER A 56 16.56 1.25 13.74
CA SER A 56 17.33 0.00 13.57
C SER A 56 16.43 -1.25 13.60
N HIS A 57 15.31 -1.17 14.32
CA HIS A 57 14.27 -2.20 14.41
C HIS A 57 12.89 -1.56 14.29
N TYR A 58 11.99 -2.25 13.61
CA TYR A 58 10.62 -1.83 13.39
C TYR A 58 9.63 -2.79 14.04
N GLN A 59 8.62 -2.22 14.70
CA GLN A 59 7.38 -2.89 15.10
C GLN A 59 6.25 -2.46 14.17
N TRP A 60 5.14 -3.21 14.14
CA TRP A 60 4.00 -2.85 13.29
C TRP A 60 3.42 -1.47 13.62
N SER A 61 3.40 -1.10 14.91
CA SER A 61 2.99 0.23 15.37
C SER A 61 3.84 1.37 14.80
N ASP A 62 5.06 1.10 14.35
CA ASP A 62 5.94 2.12 13.78
C ASP A 62 5.50 2.58 12.39
N PHE A 63 4.59 1.88 11.73
CA PHE A 63 4.04 2.32 10.44
C PHE A 63 2.91 3.36 10.59
N PHE A 64 2.54 3.69 11.82
CA PHE A 64 1.45 4.62 12.12
C PHE A 64 1.98 5.99 12.53
N GLU A 65 1.52 7.03 11.85
CA GLU A 65 1.64 8.43 12.23
C GLU A 65 0.26 8.94 12.65
N ASN A 66 0.11 9.37 13.91
CA ASN A 66 -1.18 9.81 14.47
C ASN A 66 -2.33 8.81 14.26
N GLY A 67 -2.04 7.51 14.40
CA GLY A 67 -3.00 6.43 14.23
C GLY A 67 -3.35 6.08 12.77
N ARG A 68 -2.63 6.66 11.79
CA ARG A 68 -2.84 6.41 10.36
C ARG A 68 -1.56 5.92 9.70
N ILE A 69 -1.69 5.04 8.69
CA ILE A 69 -0.58 4.73 7.78
C ILE A 69 -0.62 5.77 6.67
N ILE A 70 0.48 6.49 6.48
CA ILE A 70 0.58 7.49 5.42
C ILE A 70 1.15 6.84 4.16
N ILE A 71 0.39 6.87 3.08
CA ILE A 71 0.84 6.46 1.75
C ILE A 71 0.98 7.73 0.90
N ARG A 72 2.19 8.00 0.42
CA ARG A 72 2.40 9.04 -0.60
C ARG A 72 2.02 8.46 -1.95
N ILE A 73 1.27 9.19 -2.75
CA ILE A 73 0.78 8.74 -4.06
C ILE A 73 0.97 9.84 -5.10
N ASP A 74 1.42 9.49 -6.30
CA ASP A 74 1.39 10.43 -7.43
C ASP A 74 -0.07 10.80 -7.71
N LYS A 75 -0.38 12.10 -7.70
CA LYS A 75 -1.72 12.63 -8.01
C LYS A 75 -2.29 12.14 -9.34
N ASN A 76 -1.45 11.71 -10.28
CA ASN A 76 -1.89 11.15 -11.56
C ASN A 76 -2.54 9.78 -11.42
N VAL A 77 -2.17 8.99 -10.41
CA VAL A 77 -2.82 7.70 -10.11
C VAL A 77 -4.31 7.91 -9.83
N MET A 78 -4.65 8.97 -9.10
CA MET A 78 -6.04 9.33 -8.74
C MET A 78 -6.91 9.78 -9.94
N LYS A 79 -6.39 9.75 -11.17
CA LYS A 79 -7.13 10.06 -12.40
C LYS A 79 -7.66 8.82 -13.12
N SER A 80 -7.24 7.61 -12.74
CA SER A 80 -7.63 6.36 -13.39
C SER A 80 -8.07 5.32 -12.38
N ASP A 81 -9.25 4.75 -12.55
CA ASP A 81 -9.78 3.72 -11.65
C ASP A 81 -8.92 2.44 -11.69
N GLN A 82 -8.40 2.08 -12.87
CA GLN A 82 -7.43 0.99 -13.03
C GLN A 82 -6.14 1.25 -12.26
N ALA A 83 -5.60 2.49 -12.36
CA ALA A 83 -4.38 2.86 -11.65
C ALA A 83 -4.59 2.88 -10.13
N ILE A 84 -5.74 3.41 -9.67
CA ILE A 84 -6.18 3.37 -8.27
C ILE A 84 -6.22 1.93 -7.77
N LEU A 85 -6.93 1.04 -8.48
CA LEU A 85 -7.10 -0.35 -8.07
C LEU A 85 -5.74 -1.06 -8.02
N GLY A 86 -4.91 -0.89 -9.05
CA GLY A 86 -3.59 -1.51 -9.14
C GLY A 86 -2.63 -1.05 -8.03
N ILE A 87 -2.48 0.26 -7.84
CA ILE A 87 -1.56 0.80 -6.84
C ILE A 87 -2.02 0.52 -5.42
N ILE A 88 -3.31 0.70 -5.10
CA ILE A 88 -3.78 0.38 -3.75
C ILE A 88 -3.63 -1.12 -3.46
N ALA A 89 -3.87 -1.99 -4.45
CA ALA A 89 -3.65 -3.43 -4.29
C ALA A 89 -2.19 -3.76 -3.98
N HIS A 90 -1.26 -3.13 -4.70
CA HIS A 90 0.17 -3.26 -4.45
C HIS A 90 0.52 -2.93 -2.99
N GLU A 91 0.25 -1.69 -2.57
CA GLU A 91 0.67 -1.18 -1.27
C GLU A 91 0.03 -1.97 -0.12
N LEU A 92 -1.26 -2.31 -0.24
CA LEU A 92 -1.96 -3.08 0.80
C LEU A 92 -1.49 -4.52 0.90
N TYR A 93 -1.09 -5.14 -0.23
CA TYR A 93 -0.52 -6.48 -0.21
C TYR A 93 0.78 -6.50 0.57
N GLU A 94 1.69 -5.56 0.30
CA GLU A 94 2.94 -5.45 1.02
C GLU A 94 2.72 -5.12 2.51
N LEU A 95 1.88 -4.13 2.82
CA LEU A 95 1.56 -3.76 4.20
C LEU A 95 0.95 -4.92 4.99
N ASN A 96 0.09 -5.73 4.37
CA ASN A 96 -0.46 -6.92 5.02
C ASN A 96 0.62 -7.98 5.25
N ALA A 97 1.50 -8.21 4.27
CA ALA A 97 2.62 -9.13 4.42
C ALA A 97 3.57 -8.68 5.55
N ILE A 98 3.88 -7.38 5.63
CA ILE A 98 4.69 -6.79 6.71
C ILE A 98 4.01 -6.97 8.06
N ARG A 99 2.71 -6.64 8.17
CA ARG A 99 1.91 -6.84 9.39
C ARG A 99 2.03 -8.27 9.89
N ASN A 100 1.86 -9.24 9.01
CA ASN A 100 1.91 -10.66 9.35
C ASN A 100 3.34 -11.12 9.69
N LYS A 101 4.35 -10.60 8.99
CA LYS A 101 5.76 -10.93 9.22
C LYS A 101 6.26 -10.43 10.57
N ILE A 102 5.88 -9.20 10.94
CA ILE A 102 6.27 -8.59 12.22
C ILE A 102 5.42 -9.16 13.36
N GLY A 103 4.10 -9.26 13.16
CA GLY A 103 3.16 -9.69 14.19
C GLY A 103 3.26 -8.81 15.44
N THR A 104 3.45 -9.44 16.60
CA THR A 104 3.66 -8.76 17.89
C THR A 104 5.14 -8.49 18.20
N ASN A 105 6.06 -8.85 17.30
CA ASN A 105 7.50 -8.75 17.52
C ASN A 105 8.09 -7.49 16.87
N SER A 106 9.42 -7.38 16.85
CA SER A 106 10.16 -6.40 16.07
C SER A 106 11.06 -7.08 15.04
N ILE A 107 11.33 -6.40 13.93
CA ILE A 107 12.23 -6.87 12.87
C ILE A 107 13.37 -5.86 12.64
N PRO A 108 14.64 -6.29 12.46
CA PRO A 108 15.72 -5.39 12.08
C PRO A 108 15.45 -4.72 10.73
N ALA A 109 15.82 -3.44 10.57
CA ALA A 109 15.57 -2.66 9.36
C ALA A 109 16.07 -3.33 8.07
N ALA A 110 17.29 -3.88 8.09
CA ALA A 110 17.85 -4.59 6.94
C ALA A 110 17.09 -5.89 6.61
N ALA A 111 16.55 -6.58 7.62
CA ALA A 111 15.76 -7.78 7.40
C ALA A 111 14.36 -7.44 6.88
N LEU A 112 13.75 -6.34 7.35
CA LEU A 112 12.51 -5.81 6.81
C LEU A 112 12.66 -5.41 5.35
N GLN A 113 13.69 -4.64 5.00
CA GLN A 113 13.90 -4.23 3.60
C GLN A 113 14.07 -5.42 2.66
N ARG A 114 14.83 -6.45 3.08
CA ARG A 114 14.94 -7.69 2.31
C ARG A 114 13.58 -8.36 2.12
N PHE A 115 12.81 -8.48 3.21
CA PHE A 115 11.47 -9.06 3.14
C PHE A 115 10.52 -8.28 2.22
N ILE A 116 10.56 -6.93 2.25
CA ILE A 116 9.78 -6.08 1.34
C ILE A 116 10.18 -6.39 -0.10
N ASN A 117 11.49 -6.43 -0.40
CA ASN A 117 11.96 -6.76 -1.74
C ASN A 117 11.51 -8.16 -2.20
N ASP A 118 11.45 -9.14 -1.30
CA ASP A 118 11.00 -10.50 -1.61
C ASP A 118 9.50 -10.56 -1.93
N VAL A 119 8.65 -9.75 -1.28
CA VAL A 119 7.20 -9.71 -1.55
C VAL A 119 6.83 -8.78 -2.71
N HIS A 120 7.72 -7.86 -3.09
CA HIS A 120 7.46 -6.83 -4.10
C HIS A 120 7.05 -7.40 -5.46
N SER A 121 7.70 -8.48 -5.92
CA SER A 121 7.33 -9.10 -7.20
C SER A 121 5.89 -9.62 -7.22
N ALA A 122 5.40 -10.18 -6.12
CA ALA A 122 4.01 -10.63 -6.00
C ALA A 122 3.04 -9.44 -5.95
N ALA A 123 3.44 -8.32 -5.33
CA ALA A 123 2.67 -7.09 -5.33
C ALA A 123 2.55 -6.47 -6.74
N ILE A 124 3.63 -6.48 -7.53
CA ILE A 124 3.63 -6.07 -8.94
C ILE A 124 2.68 -6.96 -9.76
N ASP A 125 2.75 -8.28 -9.60
CA ASP A 125 1.87 -9.20 -10.31
C ASP A 125 0.40 -8.94 -9.98
N LEU A 126 0.09 -8.67 -8.70
CA LEU A 126 -1.25 -8.33 -8.26
C LEU A 126 -1.73 -7.00 -8.86
N GLN A 127 -0.87 -5.97 -8.85
CA GLN A 127 -1.14 -4.68 -9.49
C GLN A 127 -1.48 -4.84 -10.97
N ASN A 128 -0.68 -5.61 -11.71
CA ASN A 128 -0.89 -5.84 -13.14
C ASN A 128 -2.21 -6.57 -13.41
N ARG A 129 -2.56 -7.57 -12.60
CA ARG A 129 -3.86 -8.24 -12.69
C ARG A 129 -5.00 -7.28 -12.39
N ALA A 130 -4.88 -6.44 -11.36
CA ALA A 130 -5.88 -5.45 -10.98
C ALA A 130 -6.20 -4.46 -12.11
N VAL A 131 -5.16 -3.96 -12.79
CA VAL A 131 -5.30 -3.00 -13.91
C VAL A 131 -6.07 -3.59 -15.10
N GLN A 132 -6.11 -4.92 -15.26
CA GLN A 132 -6.80 -5.60 -16.36
C GLN A 132 -8.29 -5.90 -16.09
N GLN A 133 -8.81 -5.61 -14.89
CA GLN A 133 -10.15 -6.04 -14.44
C GLN A 133 -11.22 -4.94 -14.48
N LEU A 134 -10.85 -3.73 -14.91
CA LEU A 134 -11.75 -2.58 -15.13
C LEU A 134 -11.62 -2.13 -16.58
#